data_AF-A0A645C6M7-F1
#
_entry.id   AF-A0A645C6M7-F1
#
_cell.length_a   1.000
_cell.length_b   1.000
_cell.length_c   1.000
_cell.angle_alpha   90.00
_cell.angle_beta   90.00
_cell.angle_gamma   90.00
#
_symmetry.space_group_name_H-M   'P 1'
#
loop_
_entity.id
_entity.type
_entity.pdbx_description
1 polymer ?
#
loop_
_entity_poly.entity_id
_entity_poly.type
_entity_poly.pdbx_seq_one_letter_code
_entity_poly.pdbx_strand_id
1 'polypeptide(L)' 'MIAKGYFINAYIEHNCLMFAHPDGMDSAAQIEYVSVSCSSCGAKNKVPKGAVGECQYCGNLLSGN' A
#
# COMPACT_ATOMS: atom_id res chain seq x y z
N MET A 1 5.62 6.20 -29.77
CA MET A 1 5.59 6.22 -28.30
C MET A 1 6.28 5.00 -27.69
N ILE A 2 5.80 3.77 -27.97
CA ILE A 2 6.44 2.52 -27.50
C ILE A 2 7.85 2.35 -28.10
N ALA A 3 7.97 2.32 -29.43
CA ALA A 3 9.27 2.19 -30.12
C ALA A 3 10.24 3.37 -29.90
N LYS A 4 9.75 4.47 -29.33
CA LYS A 4 10.55 5.65 -28.96
C LYS A 4 10.99 5.61 -27.49
N GLY A 5 10.60 4.58 -26.73
CA GLY A 5 10.96 4.42 -25.32
C GLY A 5 10.17 5.30 -24.34
N TYR A 6 9.14 6.03 -24.81
CA TYR A 6 8.32 6.88 -23.92
C TYR A 6 7.42 6.07 -22.98
N PHE A 7 7.11 4.82 -23.34
CA PHE A 7 6.37 3.88 -22.50
C PHE A 7 7.23 2.65 -22.27
N ILE A 8 7.90 2.62 -21.12
CA ILE A 8 8.77 1.51 -20.71
C ILE A 8 7.91 0.28 -20.42
N ASN A 9 8.36 -0.89 -20.88
CA ASN A 9 7.68 -2.18 -20.71
C ASN A 9 6.23 -2.21 -21.23
N ALA A 10 5.88 -1.35 -22.20
CA ALA A 10 4.56 -1.35 -22.81
C ALA A 10 4.52 -2.14 -24.11
N TYR A 11 3.44 -2.85 -24.37
CA TYR A 11 3.16 -3.58 -25.61
C TYR A 11 1.69 -3.44 -26.00
N ILE A 12 1.34 -3.77 -27.25
CA ILE A 12 -0.04 -3.71 -27.73
C ILE A 12 -0.60 -5.13 -27.77
N GLU A 13 -1.71 -5.37 -27.09
CA GLU A 13 -2.44 -6.63 -27.10
C GLU A 13 -3.92 -6.36 -27.31
N HIS A 14 -4.55 -7.03 -28.30
CA HIS A 14 -5.96 -6.84 -28.66
C HIS A 14 -6.37 -5.36 -28.83
N ASN A 15 -5.54 -4.55 -29.46
CA ASN A 15 -5.76 -3.10 -29.65
C ASN A 15 -5.77 -2.28 -28.35
N CYS A 16 -5.26 -2.84 -27.26
CA CYS A 16 -5.04 -2.16 -25.98
C CYS A 16 -3.54 -1.98 -25.73
N LEU A 17 -3.17 -0.83 -25.17
CA LEU A 17 -1.83 -0.60 -24.65
C LEU A 17 -1.71 -1.27 -23.27
N MET A 18 -0.95 -2.35 -23.21
CA MET A 18 -0.63 -3.07 -21.98
C MET A 18 0.70 -2.58 -21.42
N PHE A 19 0.80 -2.47 -20.10
CA PHE A 19 2.05 -2.27 -19.40
C PHE A 19 2.41 -3.57 -18.70
N ALA A 20 3.45 -4.26 -19.18
CA ALA A 20 4.05 -5.35 -18.43
C ALA A 20 4.72 -4.74 -17.20
N HIS A 21 4.07 -4.83 -16.04
CA HIS A 21 4.82 -4.75 -14.80
C HIS A 21 5.67 -6.02 -14.74
N PRO A 22 7.02 -5.93 -14.72
CA PRO A 22 7.78 -7.03 -14.13
C PRO A 22 7.24 -7.16 -12.71
N ASP A 23 6.69 -8.31 -12.37
CA ASP A 23 6.20 -8.66 -11.03
C ASP A 23 7.40 -8.65 -10.06
N GLY A 24 7.79 -7.44 -9.69
CA GLY A 24 9.06 -7.11 -9.06
C GLY A 24 9.05 -5.67 -8.55
N MET A 25 7.87 -5.15 -8.23
CA MET A 25 7.73 -4.09 -7.25
C MET A 25 7.14 -4.67 -5.97
N ASP A 26 7.78 -5.73 -5.45
CA ASP A 26 7.90 -5.85 -4.01
C ASP A 26 9.16 -5.08 -3.62
N SER A 27 9.08 -3.76 -3.69
CA SER A 27 9.65 -3.03 -2.56
C SER A 27 8.74 -3.38 -1.39
N ALA A 28 8.94 -4.56 -0.78
CA ALA A 28 8.75 -4.69 0.65
C ALA A 28 9.66 -3.65 1.30
N ALA A 29 9.25 -2.38 1.23
CA ALA A 29 9.37 -1.52 2.38
C ALA A 29 8.77 -2.38 3.48
N GLN A 30 9.62 -2.92 4.35
CA GLN A 30 9.19 -3.73 5.48
C GLN A 30 8.27 -2.83 6.29
N ILE A 31 6.96 -2.94 6.04
CA ILE A 31 5.96 -2.16 6.77
C ILE A 31 5.95 -2.77 8.15
N GLU A 32 6.76 -2.22 9.05
CA GLU A 32 6.74 -2.58 10.45
C GLU A 32 5.34 -2.26 10.99
N TYR A 33 4.68 -3.21 11.64
CA TYR A 33 3.40 -2.98 12.28
C TYR A 33 3.62 -2.76 13.77
N VAL A 34 3.03 -1.69 14.32
CA VAL A 34 3.01 -1.40 15.76
C VAL A 34 1.66 -1.75 16.36
N SER A 35 1.68 -2.24 17.60
CA SER A 35 0.45 -2.51 18.36
C SER A 35 0.07 -1.28 19.17
N VAL A 36 -1.00 -0.60 18.79
CA VAL A 36 -1.49 0.62 19.43
C VAL A 36 -2.76 0.30 20.22
N SER A 37 -2.81 0.75 21.47
CA SER A 37 -4.01 0.68 22.30
C SER A 37 -4.91 1.86 21.97
N CYS A 38 -6.16 1.61 21.61
CA CYS A 38 -7.13 2.66 21.31
C CYS A 38 -7.50 3.42 22.58
N SER A 39 -7.32 4.74 22.58
CA SER A 39 -7.66 5.61 23.72
C SER A 39 -9.17 5.70 24.00
N SER A 40 -10.01 5.36 23.02
CA SER A 40 -11.47 5.45 23.15
C SER A 40 -12.12 4.18 23.69
N CYS A 41 -11.65 3.00 23.28
CA CYS A 41 -12.28 1.72 23.66
C CYS A 41 -11.33 0.76 24.37
N GLY A 42 -10.06 1.12 24.55
CA GLY A 42 -9.03 0.30 25.20
C GLY A 42 -8.55 -0.90 24.38
N ALA A 43 -9.08 -1.12 23.18
CA ALA A 43 -8.74 -2.28 22.37
C ALA A 43 -7.36 -2.14 21.70
N LYS A 44 -6.64 -3.26 21.55
CA LYS A 44 -5.34 -3.30 20.87
C LYS A 44 -5.53 -3.50 19.37
N ASN A 45 -4.93 -2.64 18.55
CA ASN A 45 -4.99 -2.69 17.09
C ASN A 45 -3.57 -2.72 16.52
N LYS A 46 -3.38 -3.38 15.37
CA LYS A 46 -2.11 -3.35 14.63
C LYS A 46 -2.19 -2.29 13.55
N VAL A 47 -1.33 -1.28 13.63
CA VAL A 47 -1.27 -0.15 12.69
C VAL A 47 0.11 -0.14 12.04
N PRO A 48 0.21 0.11 10.71
CA PRO A 48 1.50 0.29 10.06
C PRO A 48 2.27 1.49 10.67
N LYS A 49 3.54 1.28 10.98
CA LYS A 49 4.43 2.28 11.59
C LYS A 49 4.58 3.47 10.64
N GLY A 50 4.38 4.67 11.16
CA GLY A 50 4.37 5.92 10.39
C GLY A 50 3.06 6.21 9.65
N ALA A 51 2.01 5.40 9.84
CA ALA A 51 0.71 5.60 9.22
C ALA A 51 -0.42 5.77 10.26
N VAL A 52 -1.57 6.27 9.79
CA VAL A 52 -2.81 6.33 10.56
C VAL A 52 -3.67 5.13 10.18
N GLY A 53 -4.07 4.34 11.16
CA GLY A 53 -5.01 3.23 11.02
C GLY A 53 -6.32 3.52 11.72
N GLU A 54 -7.32 2.67 11.51
CA GLU A 54 -8.61 2.77 12.19
C GLU A 54 -8.73 1.68 13.26
N CYS A 55 -9.36 2.01 14.39
CA CYS A 55 -9.69 1.01 15.39
C CYS A 55 -10.79 0.09 14.87
N GLN A 56 -10.50 -1.20 14.76
CA GLN A 56 -11.44 -2.22 14.28
C GLN A 56 -12.69 -2.41 15.17
N TYR A 57 -12.74 -1.77 16.34
CA TYR A 57 -13.83 -1.90 17.31
C TYR A 57 -14.74 -0.68 17.37
N CYS A 58 -14.19 0.54 17.27
CA CYS A 58 -14.94 1.78 17.45
C CYS A 58 -14.80 2.76 16.29
N GLY A 59 -14.03 2.42 15.25
CA GLY A 59 -13.80 3.29 14.10
C GLY A 59 -12.92 4.50 14.38
N ASN A 60 -12.35 4.61 15.58
CA ASN A 60 -11.55 5.78 15.94
C ASN A 60 -10.16 5.73 15.29
N LEU A 61 -9.64 6.89 14.88
CA LEU A 61 -8.32 6.97 14.23
C LEU A 61 -7.19 6.71 15.24
N LEU A 62 -6.21 5.91 14.82
CA LEU A 62 -5.04 5.50 15.60
C LEU A 62 -3.77 5.91 14.85
N SER A 63 -2.87 6.61 15.53
CA SER A 63 -1.57 6.94 14.98
C SER A 63 -0.56 5.85 15.33
N GLY A 64 0.02 5.20 14.32
CA GLY A 64 1.10 4.24 14.47
C GLY A 64 2.47 4.92 14.51
N ASN A 65 2.67 5.92 15.37
CA ASN A 65 3.96 6.61 15.53
C ASN A 65 4.74 6.01 16.70
#